data_AF-A0A524HET0-F1
#
_entry.id   AF-A0A524HET0-F1
#
_cell.length_a   1.000
_cell.length_b   1.000
_cell.length_c   1.000
_cell.angle_alpha   90.00
_cell.angle_beta   90.00
_cell.angle_gamma   90.00
#
_symmetry.space_group_name_H-M   'P 1'
#
loop_
_entity.id
_entity.type
_entity.pdbx_description
1 polymer ?
#
loop_
_entity_poly.entity_id
_entity_poly.type
_entity_poly.pdbx_seq_one_letter_code
_entity_poly.pdbx_strand_id
1 'polypeptide(L)'
;MKKKKSSFGWIATIAGIVFAVLLVRHFHIKNFKVVEPGVLYTSGQPRGMDYTRLLYKYHIGTIVNVRIPNEHRERNWYNEEIVWVRNNGVNTKSSLSKGGSTGLVIFLI
;
A
#
# COMPACT_ATOMS: atom_id res chain seq x y z
N MET A 1 44.66 21.53 25.06
CA MET A 1 43.64 21.83 24.02
C MET A 1 42.60 20.71 24.02
N LYS A 2 41.38 20.96 24.54
CA LYS A 2 40.31 19.94 24.61
C LYS A 2 39.65 19.80 23.24
N LYS A 3 39.90 18.70 22.53
CA LYS A 3 39.27 18.40 21.23
C LYS A 3 37.78 18.11 21.46
N LYS A 4 36.90 19.09 21.23
CA LYS A 4 35.45 18.88 21.07
C LYS A 4 35.21 18.05 19.80
N LYS A 5 35.29 16.72 19.91
CA LYS A 5 34.87 15.84 18.82
C LYS A 5 33.39 15.49 18.97
N SER A 6 32.64 15.87 17.93
CA SER A 6 31.67 14.98 17.28
C SER A 6 30.31 14.72 17.95
N SER A 7 29.64 15.74 18.50
CA SER A 7 28.18 15.63 18.71
C SER A 7 27.41 15.66 17.38
N PHE A 8 27.95 16.33 16.36
CA PHE A 8 27.29 16.51 15.07
C PHE A 8 27.15 15.20 14.27
N GLY A 9 28.14 14.30 14.35
CA GLY A 9 28.09 13.00 13.67
C GLY A 9 26.98 12.07 14.18
N TRP A 10 26.72 12.08 15.49
CA TRP A 10 25.65 11.29 16.10
C TRP A 10 24.27 11.83 15.73
N ILE A 11 24.10 13.15 15.69
CA ILE A 11 22.85 13.79 15.26
C ILE A 11 22.54 13.45 13.79
N ALA A 12 23.53 13.53 12.91
CA ALA A 12 23.38 13.16 11.51
C ALA A 12 23.02 11.67 11.33
N THR A 13 23.63 10.79 12.13
CA THR A 13 23.34 9.34 12.11
C THR A 13 21.90 9.05 12.56
N ILE A 14 21.46 9.65 13.67
CA ILE A 14 20.09 9.49 14.17
C ILE A 14 19.08 10.04 13.17
N ALA A 15 19.33 11.21 12.60
CA ALA A 15 18.48 11.80 11.57
C ALA A 15 18.36 10.89 10.33
N GLY A 16 19.46 10.27 9.90
CA GLY A 16 19.47 9.31 8.79
C GLY A 16 18.62 8.07 9.09
N ILE A 17 18.71 7.52 10.30
CA ILE A 17 17.90 6.36 10.71
C ILE A 17 16.42 6.72 10.77
N VAL A 18 16.07 7.86 11.38
CA VAL A 18 14.66 8.33 11.45
C VAL A 18 14.10 8.54 10.04
N PHE A 19 14.88 9.14 9.14
CA PHE A 19 14.47 9.35 7.76
C PHE A 19 14.25 8.02 7.02
N ALA A 20 15.16 7.05 7.19
CA ALA A 20 15.01 5.72 6.61
C ALA A 20 13.76 4.99 7.14
N VAL A 21 13.48 5.06 8.45
CA VAL A 21 12.29 4.45 9.07
C VAL A 21 11.01 5.12 8.57
N LEU A 22 11.00 6.45 8.44
CA LEU A 22 9.86 7.19 7.90
C LEU A 22 9.57 6.81 6.45
N LEU A 23 10.60 6.66 5.63
CA LEU A 23 10.46 6.16 4.26
C LEU A 23 9.86 4.75 4.25
N VAL A 24 10.45 3.80 4.98
CA VAL A 24 9.96 2.41 5.00
C VAL A 24 8.51 2.32 5.48
N ARG A 25 8.15 3.10 6.50
CA ARG A 25 6.79 3.11 7.07
C ARG A 25 5.77 3.76 6.14
N HIS A 26 6.17 4.74 5.34
CA HIS A 26 5.29 5.36 4.34
C HIS A 26 4.87 4.37 3.23
N PHE A 27 5.71 3.38 2.93
CA PHE A 27 5.48 2.43 1.83
C PHE A 27 4.91 1.07 2.26
N HIS A 28 4.34 0.96 3.46
CA HIS A 28 3.82 -0.31 3.96
C HIS A 28 2.31 -0.44 3.74
N ILE A 29 1.93 -1.31 2.79
CA ILE A 29 0.53 -1.70 2.59
C ILE A 29 0.05 -2.46 3.84
N LYS A 30 -1.03 -1.99 4.46
CA LYS A 30 -1.58 -2.65 5.66
C LYS A 30 -2.04 -4.07 5.33
N ASN A 31 -1.76 -5.02 6.21
CA ASN A 31 -2.20 -6.42 6.11
C ASN A 31 -1.82 -7.15 4.80
N PHE A 32 -0.76 -6.71 4.10
CA PHE A 32 -0.30 -7.37 2.89
C PHE A 32 0.22 -8.78 3.21
N LYS A 33 -0.38 -9.80 2.61
CA LYS A 33 -0.01 -11.21 2.73
C LYS A 33 0.04 -11.85 1.35
N VAL A 34 1.07 -12.67 1.15
CA VAL A 34 1.17 -13.56 0.00
C VAL A 34 0.42 -14.84 0.35
N VAL A 35 -0.65 -15.14 -0.39
CA VAL A 35 -1.35 -16.43 -0.24
C VAL A 35 -0.67 -17.45 -1.13
N GLU A 36 -0.41 -17.08 -2.38
CA GLU A 36 0.33 -17.86 -3.34
C GLU A 36 1.23 -16.95 -4.19
N PRO A 37 2.56 -17.13 -4.14
CA PRO A 37 3.49 -16.30 -4.91
C PRO A 37 3.20 -16.39 -6.41
N GLY A 38 3.05 -15.24 -7.05
CA GLY A 38 2.79 -15.16 -8.49
C GLY A 38 1.34 -15.43 -8.91
N VAL A 39 0.43 -15.67 -7.95
CA VAL A 39 -0.96 -16.00 -8.25
C VAL A 39 -1.93 -15.17 -7.43
N LEU A 40 -1.75 -15.14 -6.11
CA LEU A 40 -2.75 -14.60 -5.19
C LEU A 40 -2.12 -13.84 -4.01
N TYR A 41 -2.53 -12.59 -3.87
CA TYR A 41 -2.14 -11.73 -2.75
C TYR A 41 -3.37 -11.14 -2.08
N THR A 42 -3.24 -10.79 -0.81
CA THR A 42 -4.29 -10.12 -0.05
C THR A 42 -3.73 -8.92 0.69
N SER A 43 -4.49 -7.84 0.83
CA SER A 43 -4.12 -6.72 1.70
C SER A 43 -5.32 -5.97 2.24
N GLY A 44 -5.08 -4.99 3.11
CA GLY A 44 -6.03 -3.90 3.34
C GLY A 44 -6.03 -2.91 2.17
N GLN A 45 -6.87 -1.87 2.23
CA GLN A 45 -7.02 -0.91 1.14
C GLN A 45 -5.68 -0.21 0.79
N PRO A 46 -5.17 -0.40 -0.45
CA PRO A 46 -4.00 0.35 -0.93
C PRO A 46 -4.33 1.82 -1.13
N ARG A 47 -3.32 2.69 -1.08
CA ARG A 47 -3.47 4.12 -1.36
C ARG A 47 -2.32 4.67 -2.20
N GLY A 48 -2.62 5.60 -3.10
CA GLY A 48 -1.62 6.33 -3.88
C GLY A 48 -0.56 5.42 -4.52
N MET A 49 0.69 5.57 -4.09
CA MET A 49 1.85 4.82 -4.63
C MET A 49 1.83 3.32 -4.34
N ASP A 50 0.99 2.85 -3.42
CA ASP A 50 0.85 1.41 -3.15
C ASP A 50 0.41 0.66 -4.42
N TYR A 51 -0.50 1.23 -5.21
CA TYR A 51 -0.96 0.62 -6.45
C TYR A 51 0.16 0.47 -7.48
N THR A 52 1.00 1.49 -7.61
CA THR A 52 2.21 1.44 -8.45
C THR A 52 3.10 0.29 -8.00
N ARG A 53 3.29 0.08 -6.69
CA ARG A 53 4.06 -1.04 -6.17
C ARG A 53 3.40 -2.40 -6.48
N LEU A 54 2.08 -2.49 -6.36
CA LEU A 54 1.30 -3.68 -6.69
C LEU A 54 1.50 -4.07 -8.16
N LEU A 55 1.50 -3.10 -9.07
CA LEU A 55 1.77 -3.34 -10.49
C LEU A 55 3.21 -3.72 -10.78
N TYR A 56 4.18 -2.89 -10.38
CA TYR A 56 5.55 -3.05 -10.84
C TYR A 56 6.35 -4.10 -10.06
N LYS A 57 6.05 -4.30 -8.77
CA LYS A 57 6.76 -5.28 -7.94
C LYS A 57 6.09 -6.66 -7.96
N TYR A 58 4.77 -6.69 -7.95
CA TYR A 58 4.01 -7.93 -7.83
C TYR A 58 3.28 -8.32 -9.12
N HIS A 59 3.38 -7.52 -10.19
CA HIS A 59 2.81 -7.81 -11.51
C HIS A 59 1.31 -8.10 -11.47
N ILE A 60 0.58 -7.40 -10.60
CA ILE A 60 -0.86 -7.61 -10.41
C ILE A 60 -1.62 -7.11 -11.64
N GLY A 61 -2.33 -8.03 -12.31
CA GLY A 61 -3.19 -7.75 -13.45
C GLY A 61 -4.66 -7.53 -13.09
N THR A 62 -5.09 -7.95 -11.89
CA THR A 62 -6.48 -7.83 -11.44
C THR A 62 -6.58 -7.51 -9.95
N ILE A 63 -7.45 -6.55 -9.61
CA ILE A 63 -7.82 -6.18 -8.24
C ILE A 63 -9.26 -6.61 -7.98
N VAL A 64 -9.49 -7.38 -6.92
CA VAL A 64 -10.82 -7.75 -6.44
C VAL A 64 -11.04 -7.08 -5.09
N ASN A 65 -11.89 -6.06 -5.08
CA ASN A 65 -12.23 -5.35 -3.86
C ASN A 65 -13.47 -5.95 -3.23
N VAL A 66 -13.35 -6.45 -2.00
CA VAL A 66 -14.47 -6.98 -1.22
C VAL A 66 -15.04 -5.97 -0.21
N ARG A 67 -14.55 -4.72 -0.23
CA ARG A 67 -15.12 -3.59 0.55
C ARG A 67 -16.36 -3.03 -0.13
N ILE A 68 -17.25 -2.48 0.71
CA ILE A 68 -18.45 -1.79 0.24
C ILE A 68 -18.02 -0.43 -0.35
N PRO A 69 -18.40 -0.08 -1.60
CA PRO A 69 -17.93 1.15 -2.25
C PRO A 69 -18.26 2.46 -1.51
N ASN A 70 -19.35 2.47 -0.75
CA ASN A 70 -19.79 3.64 0.03
C ASN A 70 -19.18 3.70 1.43
N GLU A 71 -18.44 2.69 1.86
CA GLU A 71 -17.78 2.69 3.17
C GLU A 71 -16.63 3.71 3.15
N HIS A 72 -16.70 4.72 4.00
CA HIS A 72 -15.76 5.85 4.03
C HIS A 72 -15.65 6.62 2.72
N ARG A 73 -16.79 7.01 2.14
CA ARG A 73 -16.87 7.84 0.92
C ARG A 73 -16.07 9.14 1.05
N GLU A 74 -15.95 9.68 2.26
CA GLU A 74 -15.11 10.85 2.58
C GLU A 74 -13.61 10.66 2.29
N ARG A 75 -13.14 9.42 2.17
CA ARG A 75 -11.74 9.09 1.89
C ARG A 75 -11.43 8.83 0.41
N ASN A 76 -12.43 8.94 -0.48
CA ASN A 76 -12.32 8.86 -1.94
C ASN A 76 -11.54 7.66 -2.54
N TRP A 77 -11.24 6.65 -1.72
CA TRP A 77 -10.35 5.53 -2.07
C TRP A 77 -10.89 4.72 -3.26
N TYR A 78 -12.22 4.61 -3.39
CA TYR A 78 -12.86 3.85 -4.46
C TYR A 78 -12.63 4.54 -5.81
N ASN A 79 -12.77 5.86 -5.87
CA ASN A 79 -12.48 6.60 -7.10
C ASN A 79 -10.99 6.57 -7.45
N GLU A 80 -10.10 6.66 -6.46
CA GLU A 80 -8.66 6.49 -6.67
C GLU A 80 -8.33 5.13 -7.28
N GLU A 81 -8.93 4.05 -6.77
CA GLU A 81 -8.77 2.69 -7.31
C GLU A 81 -9.25 2.61 -8.76
N ILE A 82 -10.48 3.05 -9.04
CA ILE A 82 -11.06 2.99 -10.39
C ILE A 82 -10.23 3.80 -11.40
N VAL A 83 -9.80 5.02 -11.02
CA VAL A 83 -8.97 5.87 -11.87
C VAL A 83 -7.61 5.22 -12.11
N TRP A 84 -6.97 4.71 -11.07
CA TRP A 84 -5.66 4.09 -11.20
C TRP A 84 -5.72 2.83 -12.07
N VAL A 85 -6.70 1.96 -11.83
CA VAL A 85 -6.92 0.71 -12.58
C VAL A 85 -7.13 1.03 -14.07
N ARG A 86 -7.99 2.00 -14.37
CA ARG A 86 -8.24 2.47 -15.74
C ARG A 86 -6.97 2.98 -16.43
N ASN A 87 -6.17 3.77 -15.72
CA ASN A 87 -4.97 4.38 -16.30
C ASN A 87 -3.84 3.38 -16.54
N ASN A 88 -3.84 2.23 -15.84
CA ASN A 88 -2.77 1.24 -15.91
C ASN A 88 -3.17 -0.07 -16.59
N GLY A 89 -4.39 -0.16 -17.16
CA GLY A 89 -4.86 -1.35 -17.87
C GLY A 89 -5.05 -2.58 -16.96
N VAL A 90 -5.20 -2.36 -15.66
CA VAL A 90 -5.49 -3.42 -14.68
C VAL A 90 -7.00 -3.71 -14.71
N ASN A 91 -7.41 -4.92 -14.37
CA ASN A 91 -8.84 -5.23 -14.22
C ASN A 91 -9.30 -4.98 -12.78
N THR A 92 -10.52 -4.50 -12.59
CA THR A 92 -11.14 -4.40 -11.25
C THR A 92 -12.47 -5.13 -11.21
N LYS A 93 -12.71 -5.89 -10.14
CA LYS A 93 -14.01 -6.46 -9.80
C LYS A 93 -14.38 -6.07 -8.38
N SER A 94 -15.54 -5.45 -8.21
CA SER A 94 -16.12 -5.20 -6.88
C SER A 94 -17.10 -6.31 -6.53
N SER A 95 -16.90 -6.95 -5.38
CA SER A 95 -17.88 -7.89 -4.85
C SER A 95 -18.86 -7.14 -3.96
N LEU A 96 -20.11 -7.03 -4.39
CA LEU A 96 -21.23 -6.55 -3.57
C LEU A 96 -21.54 -7.60 -2.48
N SER A 97 -20.65 -7.74 -1.48
CA SER A 97 -20.85 -8.69 -0.40
C SER A 97 -21.86 -8.13 0.60
N LYS A 98 -23.09 -8.67 0.57
CA LYS A 98 -24.07 -8.55 1.65
C LYS A 98 -23.53 -9.30 2.87
N GLY A 99 -22.87 -8.60 3.79
CA GLY A 99 -22.46 -9.17 5.07
C GLY A 99 -21.08 -8.71 5.48
N GLY A 100 -21.00 -8.14 6.69
CA GLY A 100 -19.83 -7.48 7.24
C GLY A 100 -18.60 -8.36 7.23
N SER A 101 -17.63 -8.01 6.39
CA SER A 101 -16.28 -8.55 6.47
C SER A 101 -15.33 -7.37 6.51
N THR A 102 -14.58 -7.27 7.59
CA THR A 102 -13.57 -6.24 7.83
C THR A 102 -12.60 -6.19 6.65
N GLY A 103 -12.66 -5.08 5.92
CA GLY A 103 -12.22 -4.94 4.53
C GLY A 103 -10.86 -5.54 4.14
N LEU A 104 -10.93 -6.47 3.20
CA LEU A 104 -9.81 -7.12 2.51
C LEU A 104 -9.85 -6.71 1.02
N VAL A 105 -8.70 -6.68 0.37
CA VAL A 105 -8.54 -6.54 -1.08
C VAL A 105 -7.73 -7.75 -1.54
N ILE A 106 -8.19 -8.40 -2.60
CA ILE A 106 -7.54 -9.56 -3.19
C ILE A 106 -6.91 -9.12 -4.50
N PHE A 107 -5.68 -9.56 -4.76
CA PHE A 107 -4.98 -9.29 -6.00
C PHE A 107 -4.65 -10.59 -6.71
N LEU A 108 -4.84 -10.57 -8.02
CA LEU A 108 -4.60 -11.67 -8.92
C LEU A 108 -3.68 -11.18 -10.04
N ILE A 109 -2.79 -12.06 -10.50
CA ILE A 109 -1.93 -11.81 -11.66
C ILE A 109 -2.68 -12.17 -12.94
#